data_AF-A0A3D2T0H9-F1
#
_entry.id   AF-A0A3D2T0H9-F1
#
_cell.length_a   1.000
_cell.length_b   1.000
_cell.length_c   1.000
_cell.angle_alpha   90.00
_cell.angle_beta   90.00
_cell.angle_gamma   90.00
#
_symmetry.space_group_name_H-M   'P 1'
#
loop_
_entity.id
_entity.type
_entity.pdbx_description
1 polymer ?
#
loop_
_entity_poly.entity_id
_entity_poly.type
_entity_poly.pdbx_seq_one_letter_code
_entity_poly.pdbx_strand_id
1 'polypeptide(L)'
;MRFSSALLALFISTPLVAQDGTREITADDYRRAERFLSQNTSALVFGASVSPQWLEDGRFWYRSTGPGGTEFMIVDPAGLTRERAFDHERIATVLNTVSGGAFESSRLPLGGLTLEGGALMATVGPPGRFGCNLTEYSCESVSGTAGPAVSRLEVISPDARNAAFIRDHNLWVRDLGTGDESALTTNGAEDFGYGTNNAGWTRS
;
A
#
# COMPACT_ATOMS: atom_id res chain seq x y z
N MET A 1 -45.47 13.42 88.91
CA MET A 1 -44.09 13.01 88.61
C MET A 1 -44.06 12.26 87.29
N ARG A 2 -43.05 12.56 86.46
CA ARG A 2 -42.62 11.89 85.21
C ARG A 2 -43.31 12.33 83.90
N PHE A 3 -42.69 13.35 83.31
CA PHE A 3 -42.67 13.63 81.88
C PHE A 3 -41.90 12.52 81.14
N SER A 4 -42.38 12.10 79.96
CA SER A 4 -41.53 11.51 78.92
C SER A 4 -41.99 12.00 77.56
N SER A 5 -41.17 12.89 76.99
CA SER A 5 -41.32 13.54 75.71
C SER A 5 -41.25 12.54 74.55
N ALA A 6 -42.19 12.66 73.61
CA ALA A 6 -42.12 12.00 72.31
C ALA A 6 -41.11 12.76 71.42
N LEU A 7 -40.01 12.10 71.06
CA LEU A 7 -39.03 12.62 70.10
C LEU A 7 -39.51 12.27 68.68
N LEU A 8 -40.06 13.26 67.96
CA LEU A 8 -40.38 13.15 66.55
C LEU A 8 -39.12 13.49 65.74
N ALA A 9 -38.37 12.48 65.31
CA ALA A 9 -37.21 12.67 64.44
C ALA A 9 -37.68 12.81 62.98
N LEU A 10 -37.57 14.03 62.46
CA LEU A 10 -37.88 14.41 61.09
C LEU A 10 -36.80 13.85 60.13
N PHE A 11 -37.16 12.86 59.31
CA PHE A 11 -36.30 12.38 58.22
C PHE A 11 -36.26 13.44 57.11
N ILE A 12 -35.14 14.15 56.98
CA ILE A 12 -34.87 15.05 55.86
C ILE A 12 -34.42 14.18 54.69
N SER A 13 -35.31 13.96 53.72
CA SER A 13 -34.96 13.34 52.43
C SER A 13 -34.22 14.37 51.58
N THR A 14 -32.88 14.28 51.50
CA THR A 14 -32.10 15.05 50.53
C THR A 14 -32.34 14.47 49.13
N PRO A 15 -32.84 15.25 48.16
CA PRO A 15 -32.90 14.78 46.78
C PRO A 15 -31.46 14.58 46.29
N LEU A 16 -31.13 13.34 45.91
CA LEU A 16 -29.91 13.04 45.19
C LEU A 16 -30.06 13.65 43.79
N VAL A 17 -29.68 14.92 43.66
CA VAL A 17 -29.55 15.54 42.34
C VAL A 17 -28.38 14.81 41.68
N ALA A 18 -28.68 13.89 40.76
CA ALA A 18 -27.68 13.35 39.87
C ALA A 18 -27.05 14.55 39.15
N GLN A 19 -25.82 14.91 39.55
CA GLN A 19 -25.08 15.92 38.83
C GLN A 19 -24.70 15.30 37.48
N ASP A 20 -25.57 15.45 36.49
CA ASP A 20 -25.15 15.52 35.09
C ASP A 20 -24.35 16.83 34.92
N GLY A 21 -23.19 16.88 35.57
CA GLY A 21 -22.19 17.89 35.28
C GLY A 21 -21.72 17.62 33.87
N THR A 22 -22.14 18.44 32.91
CA THR A 22 -21.52 18.49 31.60
C THR A 22 -20.03 18.71 31.81
N ARG A 23 -19.24 17.63 31.63
CA ARG A 23 -17.78 17.69 31.74
C ARG A 23 -17.29 18.75 30.77
N GLU A 24 -16.75 19.83 31.30
CA GLU A 24 -16.21 20.91 30.47
C GLU A 24 -15.04 20.36 29.67
N ILE A 25 -15.17 20.36 28.34
CA ILE A 25 -14.13 19.85 27.44
C ILE A 25 -13.04 20.92 27.36
N THR A 26 -11.86 20.57 27.83
CA THR A 26 -10.71 21.48 27.88
C THR A 26 -9.84 21.37 26.64
N ALA A 27 -8.94 22.34 26.42
CA ALA A 27 -7.91 22.25 25.38
C ALA A 27 -7.01 21.01 25.55
N ASP A 28 -6.83 20.53 26.78
CA ASP A 28 -6.06 19.31 27.08
C ASP A 28 -6.80 18.06 26.60
N ASP A 29 -8.13 18.05 26.63
CA ASP A 29 -8.93 16.99 26.05
C ASP A 29 -8.77 16.91 24.53
N TYR A 30 -8.77 18.06 23.84
CA TYR A 30 -8.53 18.12 22.40
C TYR A 30 -7.10 17.70 22.05
N ARG A 31 -6.07 18.17 22.77
CA ARG A 31 -4.68 17.74 22.56
C ARG A 31 -4.49 16.24 22.80
N ARG A 32 -5.23 15.64 23.73
CA ARG A 32 -5.23 14.19 23.93
C ARG A 32 -5.92 13.48 22.76
N ALA A 33 -7.07 13.96 22.30
CA ALA A 33 -7.80 13.40 21.17
C ALA A 33 -6.99 13.48 19.86
N GLU A 34 -6.27 14.58 19.64
CA GLU A 34 -5.42 14.78 18.45
C GLU A 34 -4.36 13.68 18.30
N ARG A 35 -3.80 13.18 19.42
CA ARG A 35 -2.84 12.05 19.41
C ARG A 35 -3.42 10.76 18.84
N PHE A 36 -4.74 10.60 18.83
CA PHE A 36 -5.42 9.42 18.29
C PHE A 36 -5.83 9.57 16.82
N LEU A 37 -5.61 10.73 16.20
CA LEU A 37 -5.86 10.89 14.76
C LEU A 37 -4.98 9.95 13.93
N SER A 38 -5.46 9.59 12.74
CA SER A 38 -4.85 8.57 11.89
C SER A 38 -3.40 8.88 11.53
N GLN A 39 -3.03 10.16 11.37
CA GLN A 39 -1.63 10.53 11.10
C GLN A 39 -0.67 10.15 12.24
N ASN A 40 -1.17 10.03 13.47
CA ASN A 40 -0.37 9.71 14.66
C ASN A 40 -0.41 8.21 15.01
N THR A 41 -1.47 7.50 14.58
CA THR A 41 -1.71 6.10 14.96
C THR A 41 -1.50 5.10 13.83
N SER A 42 -1.60 5.52 12.56
CA SER A 42 -1.46 4.63 11.39
C SER A 42 -0.11 3.92 11.35
N ALA A 43 0.97 4.61 11.73
CA ALA A 43 2.31 4.03 11.82
C ALA A 43 2.46 2.95 12.91
N LEU A 44 1.48 2.80 13.81
CA LEU A 44 1.46 1.78 14.86
C LEU A 44 0.66 0.54 14.44
N VAL A 45 -0.04 0.59 13.31
CA VAL A 45 -0.89 -0.49 12.81
C VAL A 45 -0.15 -1.26 11.73
N PHE A 46 0.22 -2.51 12.03
CA PHE A 46 0.93 -3.40 11.11
C PHE A 46 0.07 -4.62 10.78
N GLY A 47 0.19 -5.15 9.56
CA GLY A 47 -0.49 -6.38 9.14
C GLY A 47 -2.01 -6.27 8.98
N ALA A 48 -2.60 -5.07 9.07
CA ALA A 48 -4.04 -4.87 8.95
C ALA A 48 -4.57 -4.92 7.50
N SER A 49 -3.69 -4.82 6.51
CA SER A 49 -4.05 -4.91 5.09
C SER A 49 -3.02 -5.71 4.31
N VAL A 50 -3.50 -6.34 3.24
CA VAL A 50 -2.69 -7.07 2.26
C VAL A 50 -3.02 -6.51 0.90
N SER A 51 -1.99 -6.11 0.15
CA SER A 51 -2.11 -5.77 -1.27
C SER A 51 -1.50 -6.91 -2.09
N PRO A 52 -2.31 -7.88 -2.55
CA PRO A 52 -1.81 -9.05 -3.25
C PRO A 52 -1.37 -8.70 -4.68
N GLN A 53 -0.27 -9.30 -5.12
CA GLN A 53 0.21 -9.28 -6.50
C GLN A 53 0.28 -10.73 -6.98
N TRP A 54 -0.58 -11.08 -7.94
CA TRP A 54 -0.74 -12.45 -8.42
C TRP A 54 0.37 -12.84 -9.39
N LEU A 55 0.83 -14.09 -9.26
CA LEU A 55 1.75 -14.76 -10.17
C LEU A 55 0.94 -15.65 -11.13
N GLU A 56 1.56 -16.00 -12.26
CA GLU A 56 0.90 -16.81 -13.31
C GLU A 56 0.50 -18.21 -12.84
N ASP A 57 1.18 -18.75 -11.83
CA ASP A 57 0.93 -20.07 -11.25
C ASP A 57 -0.19 -20.08 -10.20
N GLY A 58 -0.86 -18.95 -9.97
CA GLY A 58 -1.95 -18.82 -8.99
C GLY A 58 -1.50 -18.56 -7.56
N ARG A 59 -0.19 -18.46 -7.29
CA ARG A 59 0.31 -17.89 -6.04
C ARG A 59 0.20 -16.37 -6.08
N PHE A 60 0.26 -15.73 -4.92
CA PHE A 60 0.42 -14.27 -4.86
C PHE A 60 1.48 -13.90 -3.83
N TRP A 61 2.12 -12.76 -4.06
CA TRP A 61 3.01 -12.16 -3.07
C TRP A 61 2.47 -10.83 -2.58
N TYR A 62 2.94 -10.40 -1.41
CA TYR A 62 2.65 -9.07 -0.90
C TYR A 62 3.80 -8.56 -0.02
N ARG A 63 3.90 -7.23 0.06
CA ARG A 63 4.82 -6.55 0.97
C ARG A 63 4.18 -6.42 2.36
N SER A 64 4.88 -6.86 3.39
CA SER A 64 4.49 -6.73 4.79
C SER A 64 5.48 -5.82 5.51
N THR A 65 5.03 -4.67 6.00
CA THR A 65 5.88 -3.74 6.76
C THR A 65 5.53 -3.80 8.24
N GLY A 66 6.55 -3.93 9.09
CA GLY A 66 6.43 -3.99 10.54
C GLY A 66 7.62 -3.31 11.24
N PRO A 67 7.69 -3.38 12.59
CA PRO A 67 8.78 -2.79 13.37
C PRO A 67 10.16 -3.36 13.01
N GLY A 68 10.22 -4.61 12.54
CA GLY A 68 11.44 -5.27 12.08
C GLY A 68 11.85 -4.93 10.64
N GLY A 69 11.08 -4.09 9.95
CA GLY A 69 11.31 -3.73 8.56
C GLY A 69 10.27 -4.30 7.60
N THR A 70 10.68 -4.46 6.35
CA THR A 70 9.86 -4.91 5.23
C THR A 70 10.18 -6.35 4.88
N GLU A 71 9.18 -7.21 4.97
CA GLU A 71 9.21 -8.58 4.48
C GLU A 71 8.40 -8.71 3.19
N PHE A 72 8.77 -9.67 2.36
CA PHE A 72 8.05 -10.04 1.16
C PHE A 72 7.52 -11.45 1.38
N MET A 73 6.20 -11.58 1.42
CA MET A 73 5.52 -12.84 1.71
C MET A 73 5.00 -13.43 0.41
N ILE A 74 5.07 -14.75 0.26
CA ILE A 74 4.39 -15.50 -0.79
C ILE A 74 3.33 -16.40 -0.16
N VAL A 75 2.19 -16.50 -0.82
CA VAL A 75 1.05 -17.31 -0.40
C VAL A 75 0.68 -18.24 -1.55
N ASP A 76 0.52 -19.52 -1.21
CA ASP A 76 -0.09 -20.51 -2.08
C ASP A 76 -1.49 -20.83 -1.54
N PRO A 77 -2.56 -20.31 -2.17
CA PRO A 77 -3.93 -20.60 -1.75
C PRO A 77 -4.32 -22.07 -1.91
N ALA A 78 -3.76 -22.78 -2.90
CA ALA A 78 -4.08 -24.19 -3.15
C ALA A 78 -3.34 -25.10 -2.16
N GLY A 79 -2.08 -24.78 -1.88
CA GLY A 79 -1.24 -25.46 -0.89
C GLY A 79 -1.51 -25.04 0.57
N LEU A 80 -2.30 -23.98 0.80
CA LEU A 80 -2.58 -23.38 2.10
C LEU A 80 -1.32 -22.96 2.86
N THR A 81 -0.30 -22.46 2.15
CA THR A 81 0.96 -22.02 2.74
C THR A 81 1.14 -20.51 2.67
N ARG A 82 1.84 -19.98 3.65
CA ARG A 82 2.27 -18.58 3.73
C ARG A 82 3.66 -18.52 4.33
N GLU A 83 4.61 -18.02 3.58
CA GLU A 83 6.02 -17.96 4.00
C GLU A 83 6.73 -16.74 3.40
N ARG A 84 7.97 -16.50 3.83
CA ARG A 84 8.80 -15.49 3.18
C ARG A 84 9.11 -15.94 1.76
N ALA A 85 8.98 -15.02 0.80
CA ALA A 85 9.20 -15.32 -0.61
C ALA A 85 10.66 -15.74 -0.91
N PHE A 86 11.61 -15.30 -0.09
CA PHE A 86 13.05 -15.59 -0.18
C PHE A 86 13.76 -15.22 1.12
N ASP A 87 15.06 -15.53 1.20
CA ASP A 87 15.95 -15.08 2.27
C ASP A 87 16.49 -13.65 2.02
N HIS A 88 16.01 -12.69 2.81
CA HIS A 88 16.37 -11.27 2.70
C HIS A 88 17.84 -10.99 2.98
N GLU A 89 18.48 -11.72 3.90
CA GLU A 89 19.89 -11.52 4.23
C GLU A 89 20.78 -11.98 3.09
N ARG A 90 20.42 -13.12 2.47
CA ARG A 90 21.16 -13.66 1.34
C ARG A 90 21.07 -12.76 0.11
N ILE A 91 19.88 -12.24 -0.20
CA ILE A 91 19.72 -11.25 -1.29
C ILE A 91 20.45 -9.95 -0.97
N ALA A 92 20.36 -9.41 0.24
CA ALA A 92 21.09 -8.19 0.63
C ALA A 92 22.61 -8.38 0.44
N THR A 93 23.15 -9.53 0.84
CA THR A 93 24.57 -9.86 0.72
C THR A 93 25.04 -9.87 -0.73
N VAL A 94 24.32 -10.60 -1.60
CA VAL A 94 24.65 -10.71 -3.02
C VAL A 94 24.51 -9.36 -3.71
N LEU A 95 23.43 -8.64 -3.41
CA LEU A 95 23.18 -7.31 -3.95
C LEU A 95 24.26 -6.31 -3.55
N ASN A 96 24.71 -6.31 -2.29
CA ASN A 96 25.80 -5.45 -1.84
C ASN A 96 27.13 -5.78 -2.53
N THR A 97 27.39 -7.06 -2.78
CA THR A 97 28.59 -7.51 -3.50
C THR A 97 28.61 -7.00 -4.94
N VAL A 98 27.47 -7.05 -5.63
CA VAL A 98 27.37 -6.64 -7.05
C VAL A 98 27.24 -5.12 -7.21
N SER A 99 26.56 -4.45 -6.28
CA SER A 99 26.31 -3.00 -6.36
C SER A 99 27.39 -2.13 -5.73
N GLY A 100 28.21 -2.68 -4.83
CA GLY A 100 29.08 -1.89 -3.94
C GLY A 100 28.31 -1.02 -2.94
N GLY A 101 27.00 -1.23 -2.79
CA GLY A 101 26.11 -0.47 -1.93
C GLY A 101 26.02 -1.02 -0.50
N ALA A 102 25.13 -0.39 0.28
CA ALA A 102 24.82 -0.75 1.67
C ALA A 102 23.31 -1.00 1.86
N PHE A 103 22.78 -1.96 1.10
CA PHE A 103 21.42 -2.46 1.24
C PHE A 103 21.29 -3.28 2.53
N GLU A 104 20.28 -2.94 3.33
CA GLU A 104 19.92 -3.69 4.53
C GLU A 104 18.79 -4.68 4.22
N SER A 105 18.88 -5.90 4.75
CA SER A 105 17.89 -6.97 4.56
C SER A 105 16.48 -6.57 5.01
N SER A 106 16.38 -5.76 6.06
CA SER A 106 15.12 -5.25 6.62
C SER A 106 14.44 -4.18 5.76
N ARG A 107 15.08 -3.65 4.70
CA ARG A 107 14.53 -2.56 3.89
C ARG A 107 14.95 -2.64 2.43
N LEU A 108 14.97 -3.85 1.88
CA LEU A 108 15.27 -4.08 0.47
C LEU A 108 14.27 -3.33 -0.44
N PRO A 109 14.73 -2.45 -1.35
CA PRO A 109 13.86 -1.70 -2.25
C PRO A 109 13.51 -2.54 -3.47
N LEU A 110 12.86 -3.68 -3.22
CA LEU A 110 12.40 -4.61 -4.26
C LEU A 110 11.02 -4.18 -4.80
N GLY A 111 10.86 -4.26 -6.11
CA GLY A 111 9.61 -4.06 -6.82
C GLY A 111 9.45 -5.05 -7.97
N GLY A 112 8.20 -5.26 -8.40
CA GLY A 112 7.87 -6.10 -9.55
C GLY A 112 8.38 -7.53 -9.40
N LEU A 113 7.98 -8.22 -8.32
CA LEU A 113 8.29 -9.64 -8.18
C LEU A 113 7.41 -10.45 -9.13
N THR A 114 8.05 -11.17 -10.05
CA THR A 114 7.43 -11.95 -11.13
C THR A 114 7.93 -13.40 -11.09
N LEU A 115 7.26 -14.28 -11.81
CA LEU A 115 7.71 -15.65 -12.04
C LEU A 115 8.20 -15.75 -13.49
N GLU A 116 9.48 -16.07 -13.69
CA GLU A 116 10.08 -16.23 -15.02
C GLU A 116 10.76 -17.60 -15.09
N GLY A 117 10.30 -18.48 -15.98
CA GLY A 117 10.86 -19.83 -16.09
C GLY A 117 10.79 -20.65 -14.80
N GLY A 118 9.86 -20.32 -13.89
CA GLY A 118 9.71 -20.95 -12.57
C GLY A 118 10.60 -20.36 -11.47
N ALA A 119 11.48 -19.41 -11.78
CA ALA A 119 12.25 -18.67 -10.81
C ALA A 119 11.53 -17.37 -10.40
N LEU A 120 11.62 -17.02 -9.12
CA LEU A 120 11.12 -15.72 -8.65
C LEU A 120 12.14 -14.63 -9.02
N MET A 121 11.70 -13.68 -9.82
CA MET A 121 12.53 -12.56 -10.27
C MET A 121 12.03 -11.27 -9.64
N ALA A 122 12.92 -10.33 -9.33
CA ALA A 122 12.53 -9.00 -8.89
C ALA A 122 13.52 -7.93 -9.34
N THR A 123 13.02 -6.70 -9.45
CA THR A 123 13.86 -5.53 -9.71
C THR A 123 14.19 -4.82 -8.40
N VAL A 124 15.46 -4.43 -8.23
CA VAL A 124 15.91 -3.58 -7.13
C VAL A 124 16.32 -2.21 -7.66
N GLY A 125 15.91 -1.14 -6.98
CA GLY A 125 16.47 0.21 -7.13
C GLY A 125 15.67 1.24 -6.35
N PRO A 126 16.11 2.52 -6.26
CA PRO A 126 17.44 3.11 -6.55
C PRO A 126 18.56 2.73 -5.53
N PRO A 127 19.87 3.05 -5.75
CA PRO A 127 20.46 3.96 -6.76
C PRO A 127 20.80 3.34 -8.13
N GLY A 128 20.87 2.01 -8.25
CA GLY A 128 21.00 1.30 -9.53
C GLY A 128 19.78 0.43 -9.79
N ARG A 129 19.65 -0.09 -11.02
CA ARG A 129 18.63 -1.09 -11.37
C ARG A 129 19.27 -2.46 -11.46
N PHE A 130 18.88 -3.37 -10.56
CA PHE A 130 19.37 -4.74 -10.55
C PHE A 130 18.21 -5.70 -10.79
N GLY A 131 18.46 -6.74 -11.55
CA GLY A 131 17.59 -7.90 -11.67
C GLY A 131 18.11 -8.96 -10.72
N CYS A 132 17.26 -9.46 -9.83
CA CYS A 132 17.63 -10.50 -8.87
C CYS A 132 16.77 -11.73 -9.07
N ASN A 133 17.42 -12.89 -9.20
CA ASN A 133 16.80 -14.19 -9.07
C ASN A 133 16.76 -14.55 -7.58
N LEU A 134 15.56 -14.55 -7.01
CA LEU A 134 15.30 -14.77 -5.60
C LEU A 134 15.32 -16.25 -5.21
N THR A 135 15.24 -17.15 -6.20
CA THR A 135 15.35 -18.60 -6.01
C THR A 135 16.81 -19.05 -5.96
N GLU A 136 17.64 -18.54 -6.86
CA GLU A 136 19.06 -18.88 -6.97
C GLU A 136 19.97 -17.96 -6.15
N TYR A 137 19.43 -16.84 -5.66
CA TYR A 137 20.17 -15.81 -4.94
C TYR A 137 21.30 -15.23 -5.77
N SER A 138 20.97 -14.78 -6.97
CA SER A 138 21.87 -14.05 -7.87
C SER A 138 21.28 -12.68 -8.17
N CYS A 139 22.13 -11.67 -8.31
CA CYS A 139 21.73 -10.35 -8.76
C CYS A 139 22.71 -9.87 -9.82
N GLU A 140 22.20 -9.18 -10.83
CA GLU A 140 23.01 -8.58 -11.88
C GLU A 140 22.57 -7.15 -12.14
N SER A 141 23.53 -6.29 -12.48
CA SER A 141 23.21 -4.94 -12.93
C SER A 141 22.47 -5.03 -14.25
N VAL A 142 21.22 -4.58 -14.28
CA VAL A 142 20.47 -4.51 -15.53
C VAL A 142 20.84 -3.21 -16.20
N SER A 143 21.72 -3.30 -17.19
CA SER A 143 21.99 -2.21 -18.12
C SER A 143 20.80 -2.09 -19.07
N GLY A 144 19.78 -1.35 -18.66
CA GLY A 144 18.62 -1.08 -19.48
C GLY A 144 18.57 0.40 -19.85
N THR A 145 18.76 0.71 -21.14
CA THR A 145 17.93 1.71 -21.80
C THR A 145 16.53 1.52 -21.26
N ALA A 146 15.98 2.55 -20.61
CA ALA A 146 14.60 2.52 -20.14
C ALA A 146 13.77 1.90 -21.26
N GLY A 147 13.07 0.79 -20.97
CA GLY A 147 12.04 0.29 -21.90
C GLY A 147 11.18 1.48 -22.33
N PRO A 148 10.62 1.46 -23.56
CA PRO A 148 10.03 2.65 -24.19
C PRO A 148 9.21 3.39 -23.14
N ALA A 149 9.63 4.61 -22.81
CA ALA A 149 9.17 5.30 -21.61
C ALA A 149 7.64 5.36 -21.62
N VAL A 150 7.00 4.48 -20.86
CA VAL A 150 5.55 4.42 -20.78
C VAL A 150 5.14 5.54 -19.84
N SER A 151 4.46 6.55 -20.36
CA SER A 151 3.95 7.63 -19.53
C SER A 151 2.98 7.08 -18.49
N ARG A 152 2.89 7.70 -17.30
CA ARG A 152 1.89 7.36 -16.27
C ARG A 152 0.44 7.52 -16.75
N LEU A 153 0.24 8.14 -17.90
CA LEU A 153 -1.05 8.32 -18.56
C LEU A 153 -1.40 7.18 -19.53
N GLU A 154 -0.51 6.20 -19.68
CA GLU A 154 -0.71 5.05 -20.55
C GLU A 154 -1.03 3.79 -19.74
N VAL A 155 -1.91 2.95 -20.28
CA VAL A 155 -2.26 1.65 -19.71
C VAL A 155 -1.76 0.56 -20.65
N ILE A 156 -0.85 -0.28 -20.16
CA ILE A 156 -0.25 -1.38 -20.93
C ILE A 156 -1.26 -2.53 -21.06
N SER A 157 -1.34 -3.14 -22.24
CA SER A 157 -2.16 -4.33 -22.49
C SER A 157 -1.66 -5.53 -21.67
N PRO A 158 -2.52 -6.49 -21.29
CA PRO A 158 -2.09 -7.64 -20.50
C PRO A 158 -0.96 -8.48 -21.12
N ASP A 159 -0.86 -8.48 -22.46
CA ASP A 159 0.20 -9.16 -23.22
C ASP A 159 1.46 -8.29 -23.45
N ALA A 160 1.50 -7.09 -22.86
CA ALA A 160 2.59 -6.12 -22.95
C ALA A 160 3.00 -5.69 -24.38
N ARG A 161 2.11 -5.86 -25.37
CA ARG A 161 2.38 -5.46 -26.76
C ARG A 161 1.97 -4.03 -27.07
N ASN A 162 0.97 -3.51 -26.38
CA ASN A 162 0.35 -2.23 -26.68
C ASN A 162 0.20 -1.37 -25.43
N ALA A 163 0.12 -0.06 -25.62
CA ALA A 163 -0.24 0.89 -24.58
C ALA A 163 -1.41 1.77 -25.06
N ALA A 164 -2.50 1.79 -24.30
CA ALA A 164 -3.64 2.66 -24.55
C ALA A 164 -3.46 4.00 -23.82
N PHE A 165 -3.78 5.11 -24.47
CA PHE A 165 -3.63 6.46 -23.90
C PHE A 165 -4.63 7.45 -24.49
N ILE A 166 -4.70 8.65 -23.91
CA ILE A 166 -5.56 9.73 -24.36
C ILE A 166 -4.71 10.83 -24.99
N ARG A 167 -5.08 11.26 -26.20
CA ARG A 167 -4.50 12.42 -26.88
C ARG A 167 -5.57 13.14 -27.68
N ASP A 168 -5.59 14.47 -27.60
CA ASP A 168 -6.57 15.32 -28.27
C ASP A 168 -8.01 14.82 -28.05
N HIS A 169 -8.34 14.50 -26.79
CA HIS A 169 -9.64 13.98 -26.33
C HIS A 169 -10.07 12.62 -26.90
N ASN A 170 -9.19 11.94 -27.65
CA ASN A 170 -9.45 10.67 -28.29
C ASN A 170 -8.65 9.53 -27.64
N LEU A 171 -9.14 8.29 -27.80
CA LEU A 171 -8.40 7.09 -27.44
C LEU A 171 -7.39 6.76 -28.53
N TRP A 172 -6.17 6.45 -28.10
CA TRP A 172 -5.08 6.02 -28.95
C TRP A 172 -4.48 4.73 -28.42
N VAL A 173 -3.88 3.96 -29.32
CA VAL A 173 -3.06 2.79 -29.00
C VAL A 173 -1.69 2.95 -29.64
N ARG A 174 -0.65 2.69 -28.85
CA ARG A 174 0.74 2.60 -29.29
C ARG A 174 1.21 1.17 -29.25
N ASP A 175 1.78 0.67 -30.34
CA ASP A 175 2.53 -0.59 -30.35
C ASP A 175 3.88 -0.36 -29.62
N LEU A 176 4.15 -1.15 -28.59
CA LEU A 176 5.32 -0.98 -27.73
C LEU A 176 6.62 -1.49 -28.37
N GLY A 177 6.53 -2.34 -29.40
CA GLY A 177 7.71 -2.87 -30.10
C GLY A 177 8.21 -1.95 -31.21
N THR A 178 7.30 -1.30 -31.92
CA THR A 178 7.58 -0.41 -33.06
C THR A 178 7.52 1.07 -32.70
N GLY A 179 6.71 1.43 -31.71
CA GLY A 179 6.40 2.81 -31.36
C GLY A 179 5.28 3.44 -32.19
N ASP A 180 4.69 2.70 -33.13
CA ASP A 180 3.63 3.19 -34.01
C ASP A 180 2.35 3.47 -33.21
N GLU A 181 1.67 4.57 -33.54
CA GLU A 181 0.47 5.02 -32.84
C GLU A 181 -0.73 5.09 -33.79
N SER A 182 -1.88 4.65 -33.30
CA SER A 182 -3.14 4.69 -34.04
C SER A 182 -4.27 5.23 -33.18
N ALA A 183 -5.09 6.11 -33.77
CA ALA A 183 -6.29 6.61 -33.14
C ALA A 183 -7.40 5.54 -33.20
N LEU A 184 -8.01 5.21 -32.06
CA LEU A 184 -9.19 4.36 -31.98
C LEU A 184 -10.49 5.16 -32.12
N THR A 185 -10.45 6.45 -31.77
CA THR A 185 -11.58 7.38 -31.90
C THR A 185 -11.11 8.68 -32.55
N THR A 186 -12.03 9.40 -33.18
CA THR A 186 -11.73 10.66 -33.88
C THR A 186 -12.66 11.83 -33.53
N ASN A 187 -13.72 11.58 -32.75
CA ASN A 187 -14.77 12.53 -32.43
C ASN A 187 -14.71 13.07 -31.00
N GLY A 188 -13.63 12.79 -30.26
CA GLY A 188 -13.39 13.38 -28.95
C GLY A 188 -13.27 14.90 -29.03
N ALA A 189 -13.84 15.60 -28.04
CA ALA A 189 -13.79 17.05 -27.92
C ALA A 189 -13.51 17.47 -26.47
N GLU A 190 -13.15 18.74 -26.28
CA GLU A 190 -13.03 19.35 -24.95
C GLU A 190 -14.32 19.11 -24.13
N ASP A 191 -14.17 18.74 -22.86
CA ASP A 191 -15.25 18.30 -21.95
C ASP A 191 -16.05 17.04 -22.34
N PHE A 192 -15.86 16.51 -23.56
CA PHE A 192 -16.49 15.29 -24.08
C PHE A 192 -15.44 14.28 -24.55
N GLY A 193 -14.31 14.23 -23.84
CA GLY A 193 -13.20 13.33 -24.14
C GLY A 193 -13.44 11.90 -23.69
N TYR A 194 -12.78 10.96 -24.36
CA TYR A 194 -12.77 9.57 -23.93
C TYR A 194 -11.80 9.37 -22.76
N GLY A 195 -12.20 8.57 -21.77
CA GLY A 195 -11.34 8.20 -20.63
C GLY A 195 -10.99 9.35 -19.69
N THR A 196 -11.57 10.54 -19.87
CA THR A 196 -11.41 11.68 -18.95
C THR A 196 -12.41 11.56 -17.80
N ASN A 197 -11.96 11.77 -16.57
CA ASN A 197 -12.86 11.94 -15.42
C ASN A 197 -13.44 13.35 -15.41
N ASN A 198 -14.39 13.62 -16.31
CA ASN A 198 -15.11 14.89 -16.45
C ASN A 198 -16.41 14.94 -15.60
N ALA A 199 -16.87 13.80 -15.10
CA ALA A 199 -17.99 13.73 -14.17
C ALA A 199 -17.44 13.67 -12.74
N GLY A 200 -17.56 14.75 -11.98
CA GLY A 200 -17.01 14.96 -10.62
C GLY A 200 -17.48 14.01 -9.50
N TRP A 201 -17.59 12.72 -9.77
CA TRP A 201 -17.85 11.68 -8.80
C TRP A 201 -16.52 11.12 -8.29
N THR A 202 -15.93 11.80 -7.33
CA THR A 202 -15.02 11.15 -6.39
C THR A 202 -15.83 10.13 -5.60
N ARG A 203 -15.53 8.83 -5.78
CA ARG A 203 -15.98 7.82 -4.81
C ARG A 203 -15.27 8.10 -3.49
N SER A 204 -16.07 8.41 -2.47
CA SER A 204 -15.68 8.46 -1.05
C SER A 204 -15.38 7.07 -0.51
#